data_AF-A6LC79-F1
#
_entry.id   AF-A6LC79-F1
#
_cell.length_a   1.000
_cell.length_b   1.000
_cell.length_c   1.000
_cell.angle_alpha   90.00
_cell.angle_beta   90.00
_cell.angle_gamma   90.00
#
_symmetry.space_group_name_H-M   'P 1'
#
loop_
_entity.id
_entity.type
_entity.pdbx_description
1 polymer ?
#
loop_
_entity_poly.entity_id
_entity_poly.type
_entity_poly.pdbx_seq_one_letter_code
_entity_poly.pdbx_strand_id
1 'polypeptide(L)'
;MKRVFCPKCDNQLSFDETKYPEGKVLAFVCPQCGAQFKIKLGRKVVKTATGEEKEVKEPDFSCGYITIIENGFAFKQDLPLVMGDNVIGRRNKDTEGVDVPIITSDPSMGRKHCVINVKKDTNGKFVYMVRDFPSLTGTFVKNVLVGKKEQVRIGEGTIVTIGATTFILHSANEGEEEE
;
A
#
# COMPACT_ATOMS: atom_id res chain seq x y z
N MET A 1 9.06 3.34 -15.08
CA MET A 1 9.26 1.88 -14.94
C MET A 1 8.03 1.27 -14.26
N LYS A 2 7.45 0.20 -14.82
CA LYS A 2 6.37 -0.58 -14.18
C LYS A 2 6.93 -1.82 -13.50
N ARG A 3 6.14 -2.38 -12.58
CA ARG A 3 6.51 -3.57 -11.81
C ARG A 3 5.43 -4.65 -11.91
N VAL A 4 5.84 -5.90 -11.94
CA VAL A 4 4.97 -7.08 -12.00
C VAL A 4 5.45 -8.16 -11.05
N PHE A 5 4.53 -8.98 -10.56
CA PHE A 5 4.85 -10.10 -9.68
C PHE A 5 4.90 -11.40 -10.45
N CYS A 6 5.89 -12.24 -10.12
CA CYS A 6 5.91 -13.62 -10.58
C CYS A 6 4.71 -14.38 -9.97
N PRO A 7 3.84 -15.01 -10.77
CA PRO A 7 2.70 -15.75 -10.24
C PRO A 7 3.13 -16.94 -9.36
N LYS A 8 4.28 -17.57 -9.68
CA LYS A 8 4.79 -18.76 -8.98
C LYS A 8 5.42 -18.46 -7.62
N CYS A 9 6.34 -17.50 -7.56
CA CYS A 9 7.14 -17.25 -6.35
C CYS A 9 6.95 -15.86 -5.75
N ASP A 10 6.10 -15.02 -6.35
CA ASP A 10 5.81 -13.65 -5.90
C ASP A 10 7.02 -12.70 -5.91
N ASN A 11 8.11 -13.09 -6.56
CA ASN A 11 9.24 -12.19 -6.82
C ASN A 11 8.79 -10.99 -7.66
N GLN A 12 9.29 -9.80 -7.34
CA GLN A 12 8.97 -8.57 -8.05
C GLN A 12 9.96 -8.35 -9.20
N LEU A 13 9.44 -8.09 -10.40
CA LEU A 13 10.22 -7.74 -11.58
C LEU A 13 9.90 -6.31 -11.99
N SER A 14 10.91 -5.53 -12.35
CA SER A 14 10.76 -4.18 -12.92
C SER A 14 11.04 -4.21 -14.42
N PHE A 15 10.28 -3.42 -15.18
CA PHE A 15 10.50 -3.24 -16.61
C PHE A 15 10.14 -1.82 -17.04
N ASP A 16 10.70 -1.38 -18.15
CA ASP A 16 10.36 -0.10 -18.75
C ASP A 16 9.18 -0.28 -19.71
N GLU A 17 8.02 0.26 -19.35
CA GLU A 17 6.80 0.11 -20.15
C GLU A 17 6.84 0.91 -21.44
N THR A 18 7.62 1.99 -21.49
CA THR A 18 7.74 2.88 -22.67
C THR A 18 8.36 2.17 -23.86
N LYS A 19 9.09 1.07 -23.60
CA LYS A 19 9.69 0.20 -24.62
C LYS A 19 8.67 -0.73 -25.30
N TYR A 20 7.41 -0.74 -24.87
CA TYR A 20 6.41 -1.69 -25.34
C TYR A 20 5.10 -0.99 -25.76
N PRO A 21 4.52 -1.36 -26.92
CA PRO A 21 3.21 -0.86 -27.33
C PRO A 21 2.10 -1.32 -26.38
N GLU A 22 1.13 -0.44 -26.11
CA GLU A 22 -0.05 -0.78 -25.32
C GLU A 22 -0.83 -1.96 -25.93
N GLY A 23 -1.42 -2.80 -25.06
CA GLY A 23 -2.24 -3.94 -25.47
C GLY A 23 -1.45 -5.20 -25.84
N LYS A 24 -0.11 -5.15 -25.94
CA LYS A 24 0.71 -6.35 -26.20
C LYS A 24 0.86 -7.22 -24.95
N VAL A 25 0.92 -8.52 -25.21
CA VAL A 25 1.27 -9.53 -24.20
C VAL A 25 2.79 -9.61 -24.12
N LEU A 26 3.33 -9.26 -22.96
CA LEU A 26 4.75 -9.39 -22.64
C LEU A 26 5.01 -10.73 -21.96
N ALA A 27 6.09 -11.40 -22.36
CA ALA A 27 6.58 -12.61 -21.69
C ALA A 27 7.75 -12.26 -20.78
N PHE A 28 7.71 -12.75 -19.55
CA PHE A 28 8.75 -12.57 -18.54
C PHE A 28 9.27 -13.91 -18.07
N VAL A 29 10.56 -13.97 -17.73
CA VAL A 29 11.17 -15.09 -17.01
C VAL A 29 11.53 -14.60 -15.62
N CYS A 30 11.02 -15.26 -14.59
CA CYS A 30 11.36 -14.91 -13.21
C CYS A 30 12.83 -15.24 -12.93
N PRO A 31 13.68 -14.26 -12.54
CA PRO A 31 15.09 -14.53 -12.24
C PRO A 31 15.27 -15.40 -10.98
N GLN A 32 14.27 -15.42 -10.10
CA GLN A 32 14.35 -16.16 -8.84
C GLN A 32 13.96 -17.64 -8.99
N CYS A 33 12.95 -17.97 -9.79
CA CYS A 33 12.42 -19.34 -9.87
C CYS A 33 12.37 -19.93 -11.28
N GLY A 34 12.85 -19.20 -12.28
CA GLY A 34 12.88 -19.60 -13.69
C GLY A 34 11.51 -19.68 -14.36
N ALA A 35 10.41 -19.39 -13.65
CA ALA A 35 9.07 -19.50 -14.20
C ALA A 35 8.85 -18.47 -15.32
N GLN A 36 8.34 -18.95 -16.45
CA GLN A 36 7.91 -18.10 -17.55
C GLN A 36 6.43 -17.74 -17.37
N PHE A 37 6.09 -16.46 -17.51
CA PHE A 37 4.72 -15.99 -17.40
C PHE A 37 4.46 -14.83 -18.37
N LYS A 38 3.20 -14.62 -18.71
CA LYS A 38 2.77 -13.61 -19.68
C LYS A 38 1.84 -12.60 -19.02
N ILE A 39 2.02 -11.31 -19.32
CA ILE A 39 1.19 -10.21 -18.80
C ILE A 39 0.76 -9.33 -19.96
N LYS A 40 -0.53 -8.96 -20.01
CA LYS A 40 -1.05 -8.02 -21.00
C LYS A 40 -0.99 -6.60 -20.43
N LEU A 41 -0.21 -5.73 -21.05
CA LEU A 41 -0.19 -4.30 -20.74
C LEU A 41 -1.49 -3.64 -21.18
N GLY A 42 -2.06 -2.75 -20.36
CA GLY A 42 -3.18 -1.89 -20.75
C GLY A 42 -4.59 -2.41 -20.43
N ARG A 43 -4.76 -3.60 -19.84
CA ARG A 43 -6.07 -4.04 -19.32
C ARG A 43 -5.92 -4.70 -17.95
N LYS A 44 -6.26 -3.97 -16.89
CA LYS A 44 -6.45 -4.56 -15.55
C LYS A 44 -7.86 -5.18 -15.51
N VAL A 45 -8.01 -6.34 -16.13
CA VAL A 45 -9.23 -7.15 -15.99
C VAL A 45 -8.91 -8.24 -14.98
N VAL A 46 -9.58 -8.20 -13.82
CA VAL A 46 -9.49 -9.28 -12.84
C VAL A 46 -10.69 -10.17 -13.06
N LYS A 47 -10.44 -11.46 -13.30
CA LYS A 47 -11.48 -12.48 -13.28
C LYS A 47 -11.86 -12.75 -11.82
N THR A 48 -13.11 -12.51 -11.49
CA THR A 48 -13.66 -12.91 -10.19
C THR A 48 -13.66 -14.44 -10.06
N ALA A 49 -13.84 -14.96 -8.84
CA ALA A 49 -14.02 -16.39 -8.61
C ALA A 49 -15.22 -17.00 -9.38
N THR A 50 -16.16 -16.15 -9.82
CA THR A 50 -17.32 -16.51 -10.66
C THR A 50 -17.06 -16.45 -12.17
N GLY A 51 -15.85 -16.06 -12.59
CA GLY A 51 -15.47 -15.99 -14.01
C GLY A 51 -15.83 -14.68 -14.72
N GLU A 52 -16.41 -13.71 -14.01
CA GLU A 52 -16.73 -12.40 -14.58
C GLU A 52 -15.48 -11.53 -14.70
N GLU A 53 -15.33 -10.88 -15.84
CA GLU A 53 -14.29 -9.90 -16.11
C GLU A 53 -14.70 -8.56 -15.50
N LYS A 54 -14.17 -8.22 -14.31
CA LYS A 54 -14.32 -6.88 -13.73
C LYS A 54 -13.14 -6.00 -14.14
N GLU A 55 -13.45 -4.83 -14.71
CA GLU A 55 -12.48 -3.74 -14.82
C GLU A 55 -12.03 -3.33 -13.42
N VAL A 56 -10.71 -3.40 -13.19
CA VAL A 56 -10.11 -2.83 -11.98
C VAL A 56 -10.17 -1.32 -12.15
N LYS A 57 -11.10 -0.69 -11.44
CA LYS A 57 -11.13 0.77 -11.28
C LYS A 57 -9.74 1.25 -10.87
N GLU A 58 -9.36 2.42 -11.37
CA GLU A 58 -8.15 3.08 -10.92
C GLU A 58 -8.20 3.24 -9.38
N PRO A 59 -7.06 3.09 -8.68
CA PRO A 59 -7.02 3.31 -7.25
C PRO A 59 -7.51 4.73 -6.94
N ASP A 60 -8.48 4.84 -6.03
CA ASP A 60 -9.10 6.10 -5.63
C ASP A 60 -8.30 6.74 -4.50
N PHE A 61 -7.75 7.93 -4.74
CA PHE A 61 -6.94 8.69 -3.78
C PHE A 61 -7.74 9.78 -3.04
N SER A 62 -9.07 9.82 -3.22
CA SER A 62 -9.95 10.89 -2.70
C SER A 62 -9.98 11.06 -1.18
N CYS A 63 -9.60 10.02 -0.42
CA CYS A 63 -9.54 10.07 1.05
C CYS A 63 -8.11 10.29 1.58
N GLY A 64 -7.13 10.52 0.68
CA GLY A 64 -5.72 10.60 1.00
C GLY A 64 -5.00 9.27 0.75
N TYR A 65 -3.69 9.26 0.96
CA TYR A 65 -2.85 8.11 0.70
C TYR A 65 -1.60 8.12 1.59
N ILE A 66 -0.92 6.97 1.65
CA ILE A 66 0.40 6.89 2.26
C ILE A 66 1.46 6.68 1.19
N THR A 67 2.60 7.34 1.34
CA THR A 67 3.79 7.10 0.53
C THR A 67 4.81 6.36 1.34
N ILE A 68 5.19 5.16 0.88
CA ILE A 68 6.27 4.39 1.47
C ILE A 68 7.61 5.02 1.10
N ILE A 69 8.42 5.32 2.11
CA ILE A 69 9.78 5.85 1.91
C ILE A 69 10.67 4.70 1.46
N GLU A 70 11.32 4.89 0.31
CA GLU A 70 12.20 3.89 -0.27
C GLU A 70 13.42 3.62 0.63
N ASN A 71 13.73 2.34 0.83
CA ASN A 71 14.90 1.88 1.54
C ASN A 71 15.34 0.49 1.02
N GLY A 72 16.28 -0.16 1.74
CA GLY A 72 16.79 -1.48 1.36
C GLY A 72 15.75 -2.61 1.35
N PHE A 73 14.57 -2.41 1.96
CA PHE A 73 13.51 -3.43 2.06
C PHE A 73 12.35 -3.21 1.10
N ALA A 74 12.04 -1.95 0.80
CA ALA A 74 10.89 -1.55 0.00
C ALA A 74 11.23 -0.38 -0.91
N PHE A 75 10.72 -0.43 -2.14
CA PHE A 75 10.70 0.72 -3.02
C PHE A 75 9.56 1.68 -2.67
N LYS A 76 9.64 2.91 -3.21
CA LYS A 76 8.51 3.86 -3.14
C LYS A 76 7.21 3.22 -3.67
N GLN A 77 6.13 3.43 -2.92
CA GLN A 77 4.77 3.01 -3.23
C GLN A 77 3.80 4.08 -2.71
N ASP A 78 2.83 4.47 -3.53
CA ASP A 78 1.73 5.34 -3.11
C ASP A 78 0.48 4.47 -2.99
N LEU A 79 -0.08 4.40 -1.77
CA LEU A 79 -1.16 3.48 -1.43
C LEU A 79 -2.37 4.27 -0.92
N PRO A 80 -3.52 4.21 -1.62
CA PRO A 80 -4.69 4.99 -1.24
C PRO A 80 -5.29 4.51 0.07
N LEU A 81 -5.91 5.45 0.79
CA LEU A 81 -6.76 5.18 1.94
C LEU A 81 -8.24 5.31 1.54
N VAL A 82 -9.11 4.67 2.29
CA VAL A 82 -10.57 4.80 2.17
C VAL A 82 -11.19 5.19 3.51
N MET A 83 -12.45 5.63 3.48
CA MET A 83 -13.22 5.90 4.71
C MET A 83 -13.31 4.65 5.61
N GLY A 84 -13.27 4.86 6.92
CA GLY A 84 -13.26 3.79 7.91
C GLY A 84 -11.84 3.29 8.19
N ASP A 85 -11.75 2.04 8.63
CA ASP A 85 -10.48 1.41 9.00
C ASP A 85 -9.72 0.91 7.77
N ASN A 86 -8.44 1.26 7.69
CA ASN A 86 -7.49 0.77 6.70
C ASN A 86 -6.43 -0.07 7.43
N VAL A 87 -6.54 -1.39 7.39
CA VAL A 87 -5.55 -2.28 7.98
C VAL A 87 -4.30 -2.30 7.09
N ILE A 88 -3.22 -1.75 7.61
CA ILE A 88 -1.93 -1.65 6.93
C ILE A 88 -1.01 -2.76 7.41
N GLY A 89 -0.33 -3.40 6.48
CA GLY A 89 0.63 -4.43 6.83
C GLY A 89 1.36 -4.99 5.62
N ARG A 90 2.28 -5.91 5.89
CA ARG A 90 3.13 -6.48 4.85
C ARG A 90 2.32 -7.41 3.95
N ARG A 91 2.42 -7.21 2.63
CA ARG A 91 1.72 -8.02 1.63
C ARG A 91 2.08 -9.50 1.78
N ASN A 92 1.06 -10.34 1.83
CA ASN A 92 1.20 -11.79 1.84
C ASN A 92 -0.04 -12.42 1.19
N LYS A 93 0.14 -13.36 0.25
CA LYS A 93 -0.97 -14.00 -0.49
C LYS A 93 -1.93 -14.77 0.41
N ASP A 94 -1.44 -15.27 1.54
CA ASP A 94 -2.16 -16.16 2.45
C ASP A 94 -2.74 -15.40 3.65
N THR A 95 -2.75 -14.07 3.62
CA THR A 95 -3.25 -13.24 4.73
C THR A 95 -4.40 -12.38 4.27
N GLU A 96 -5.59 -12.70 4.78
CA GLU A 96 -6.81 -11.94 4.54
C GLU A 96 -6.95 -10.76 5.52
N GLY A 97 -7.74 -9.75 5.13
CA GLY A 97 -8.04 -8.58 5.95
C GLY A 97 -6.84 -7.65 6.16
N VAL A 98 -6.04 -7.47 5.10
CA VAL A 98 -5.06 -6.39 4.96
C VAL A 98 -5.57 -5.51 3.83
N ASP A 99 -6.08 -4.33 4.17
CA ASP A 99 -6.71 -3.42 3.19
C ASP A 99 -5.64 -2.69 2.38
N VAL A 100 -4.53 -2.35 3.04
CA VAL A 100 -3.40 -1.60 2.46
C VAL A 100 -2.13 -2.45 2.54
N PRO A 101 -1.93 -3.39 1.59
CA PRO A 101 -0.80 -4.30 1.60
C PRO A 101 0.47 -3.63 1.06
N ILE A 102 1.45 -3.40 1.93
CA ILE A 102 2.75 -2.83 1.56
C ILE A 102 3.66 -3.94 1.02
N ILE A 103 4.21 -3.71 -0.17
CA ILE A 103 5.22 -4.59 -0.78
C ILE A 103 6.57 -4.25 -0.13
N THR A 104 6.99 -5.06 0.83
CA THR A 104 8.26 -4.89 1.53
C THR A 104 8.84 -6.25 1.89
N SER A 105 10.16 -6.36 1.85
CA SER A 105 10.90 -7.52 2.34
C SER A 105 11.30 -7.39 3.82
N ASP A 106 10.88 -6.31 4.49
CA ASP A 106 11.15 -6.05 5.90
C ASP A 106 10.59 -7.18 6.79
N PRO A 107 11.45 -7.98 7.44
CA PRO A 107 11.01 -9.09 8.27
C PRO A 107 10.39 -8.61 9.59
N SER A 108 10.68 -7.38 10.01
CA SER A 108 10.21 -6.79 11.26
C SER A 108 8.81 -6.18 11.13
N MET A 109 8.29 -6.07 9.90
CA MET A 109 6.94 -5.60 9.63
C MET A 109 5.93 -6.75 9.64
N GLY A 110 4.98 -6.69 10.57
CA GLY A 110 3.83 -7.59 10.65
C GLY A 110 2.93 -7.57 9.40
N ARG A 111 2.24 -8.69 9.15
CA ARG A 111 1.28 -8.81 8.04
C ARG A 111 0.04 -7.95 8.25
N LYS A 112 -0.32 -7.71 9.51
CA LYS A 112 -1.21 -6.63 9.99
C LYS A 112 -0.41 -5.90 11.06
N HIS A 113 -0.15 -4.61 10.87
CA HIS A 113 0.80 -3.88 11.71
C HIS A 113 0.15 -2.70 12.39
N CYS A 114 -0.56 -1.88 11.64
CA CYS A 114 -1.28 -0.74 12.17
C CYS A 114 -2.59 -0.55 11.41
N VAL A 115 -3.44 0.32 11.93
CA VAL A 115 -4.68 0.74 11.28
C VAL A 115 -4.70 2.25 11.21
N ILE A 116 -4.97 2.79 10.03
CA ILE A 116 -5.36 4.20 9.87
C ILE A 116 -6.88 4.22 9.71
N ASN A 117 -7.58 4.85 10.66
CA ASN A 117 -8.99 5.17 10.52
C ASN A 117 -9.12 6.54 9.85
N VAL A 118 -9.88 6.61 8.76
CA VAL A 118 -10.23 7.85 8.06
C VAL A 118 -11.70 8.16 8.30
N LYS A 119 -11.98 9.36 8.77
CA LYS A 119 -13.35 9.87 8.93
C LYS A 119 -13.44 11.33 8.52
N LYS A 120 -14.65 11.86 8.40
CA LYS A 120 -14.88 13.30 8.30
C LYS A 120 -15.33 13.86 9.64
N ASP A 121 -14.88 15.04 10.00
CA ASP A 121 -15.42 15.79 11.13
C ASP A 121 -16.74 16.50 10.76
N THR A 122 -17.28 17.28 11.69
CA THR A 122 -18.53 18.03 11.49
C THR A 122 -18.43 19.10 10.40
N ASN A 123 -17.21 19.53 10.05
CA ASN A 123 -16.96 20.51 9.00
C ASN A 123 -16.68 19.83 7.65
N GLY A 124 -16.74 18.49 7.58
CA GLY A 124 -16.45 17.72 6.38
C GLY A 124 -14.96 17.49 6.13
N LYS A 125 -14.07 17.92 7.03
CA LYS A 125 -12.61 17.77 6.90
C LYS A 125 -12.19 16.35 7.26
N PHE A 126 -11.23 15.79 6.54
CA PHE A 126 -10.72 14.46 6.81
C PHE A 126 -9.88 14.45 8.11
N VAL A 127 -10.15 13.46 8.95
CA VAL A 127 -9.44 13.17 10.19
C VAL A 127 -8.87 11.76 10.10
N TYR A 128 -7.58 11.66 10.39
CA TYR A 128 -6.81 10.43 10.33
C TYR A 128 -6.37 10.05 11.75
N MET A 129 -6.69 8.83 12.16
CA MET A 129 -6.27 8.28 13.45
C MET A 129 -5.48 7.01 13.22
N VAL A 130 -4.23 6.96 13.69
CA VAL A 130 -3.41 5.76 13.64
C VAL A 130 -3.43 5.03 14.97
N ARG A 131 -3.48 3.70 14.91
CA ARG A 131 -3.35 2.82 16.07
C ARG A 131 -2.54 1.58 15.71
N ASP A 132 -1.88 1.01 16.71
CA ASP A 132 -1.17 -0.25 16.54
C ASP A 132 -2.14 -1.43 16.38
N PHE A 133 -1.76 -2.44 15.58
CA PHE A 133 -2.49 -3.69 15.41
C PHE A 133 -1.68 -4.86 16.01
N PRO A 134 -1.80 -5.10 17.33
CA PRO A 134 -0.91 -5.87 18.18
C PRO A 134 0.45 -6.26 17.56
N SER A 135 1.20 -5.27 17.07
CA SER A 135 2.39 -5.52 16.26
C SER A 135 3.54 -5.99 17.15
N LEU A 136 4.47 -6.77 16.58
CA LEU A 136 5.61 -7.28 17.34
C LEU A 136 6.64 -6.18 17.66
N THR A 137 6.80 -5.22 16.76
CA THR A 137 7.86 -4.21 16.80
C THR A 137 7.37 -2.81 17.15
N GLY A 138 6.05 -2.61 17.19
CA GLY A 138 5.43 -1.34 17.55
C GLY A 138 5.25 -0.41 16.34
N THR A 139 4.20 0.41 16.43
CA THR A 139 3.94 1.53 15.51
C THR A 139 4.46 2.81 16.13
N PHE A 140 5.28 3.58 15.40
CA PHE A 140 5.87 4.83 15.87
C PHE A 140 5.38 6.01 15.05
N VAL A 141 4.81 7.03 15.69
CA VAL A 141 4.41 8.29 15.06
C VAL A 141 5.43 9.35 15.45
N LYS A 142 6.13 9.95 14.48
CA LYS A 142 7.19 10.93 14.75
C LYS A 142 8.21 10.44 15.79
N ASN A 143 8.59 9.17 15.68
CA ASN A 143 9.50 8.45 16.60
C ASN A 143 8.96 8.24 18.04
N VAL A 144 7.67 8.43 18.28
CA VAL A 144 7.01 8.13 19.55
C VAL A 144 6.17 6.86 19.38
N LEU A 145 6.41 5.86 20.26
CA LEU A 145 5.66 4.61 20.25
C LEU A 145 4.19 4.87 20.56
N VAL A 146 3.29 4.36 19.72
CA VAL A 146 1.86 4.33 19.98
C VAL A 146 1.58 3.27 21.04
N GLY A 147 0.99 3.70 22.16
CA GLY A 147 0.67 2.86 23.29
C GLY A 147 -0.43 1.83 23.02
N LYS A 148 -0.56 0.88 23.94
CA LYS A 148 -1.57 -0.18 23.85
C LYS A 148 -2.98 0.41 23.90
N LYS A 149 -3.79 0.15 22.86
CA LYS A 149 -5.14 0.71 22.66
C LYS A 149 -5.18 2.24 22.47
N GLU A 150 -4.03 2.88 22.33
CA GLU A 150 -3.96 4.31 22.00
C GLU A 150 -4.37 4.53 20.54
N GLN A 151 -4.98 5.70 20.29
CA GLN A 151 -5.19 6.20 18.94
C GLN A 151 -4.58 7.60 18.85
N VAL A 152 -3.70 7.81 17.89
CA VAL A 152 -3.00 9.09 17.69
C VAL A 152 -3.56 9.77 16.46
N ARG A 153 -3.95 11.04 16.58
CA ARG A 153 -4.35 11.85 15.43
C ARG A 153 -3.11 12.21 14.62
N ILE A 154 -3.16 11.97 13.31
CA ILE A 154 -2.10 12.31 12.37
C ILE A 154 -2.64 13.22 11.27
N GLY A 155 -1.74 13.98 10.64
CA GLY A 155 -2.07 14.94 9.58
C GLY A 155 -1.06 14.87 8.43
N GLU A 156 -1.16 15.82 7.50
CA GLU A 156 -0.25 15.93 6.36
C GLU A 156 1.22 15.84 6.78
N GLY A 157 2.02 15.16 5.96
CA GLY A 157 3.46 14.97 6.19
C GLY A 157 3.82 14.13 7.42
N THR A 158 2.84 13.57 8.15
CA THR A 158 3.15 12.79 9.36
C THR A 158 3.89 11.51 8.99
N ILE A 159 5.07 11.34 9.58
CA ILE A 159 5.91 10.16 9.41
C ILE A 159 5.52 9.08 10.41
N VAL A 160 5.26 7.88 9.90
CA VAL A 160 4.98 6.69 10.70
C VAL A 160 5.96 5.59 10.34
N THR A 161 6.55 4.96 11.36
CA THR A 161 7.50 3.84 11.19
C THR A 161 6.91 2.57 11.79
N ILE A 162 6.96 1.48 11.04
CA ILE A 162 6.41 0.17 11.38
C ILE A 162 7.42 -0.93 11.01
N GLY A 163 8.24 -1.32 12.00
CA GLY A 163 9.46 -2.09 11.73
C GLY A 163 10.58 -1.19 11.16
N ALA A 164 11.22 -1.63 10.07
CA ALA A 164 12.17 -0.83 9.30
C ALA A 164 11.51 -0.08 8.14
N THR A 165 10.22 -0.31 7.90
CA THR A 165 9.44 0.36 6.86
C THR A 165 8.83 1.66 7.41
N THR A 166 8.97 2.75 6.65
CA THR A 166 8.45 4.07 7.02
C THR A 166 7.53 4.59 5.93
N PHE A 167 6.47 5.29 6.30
CA PHE A 167 5.58 5.97 5.37
C PHE A 167 5.22 7.38 5.83
N ILE A 168 4.83 8.20 4.86
CA ILE A 168 4.33 9.56 5.03
C ILE A 168 2.84 9.56 4.71
N LEU A 169 2.02 10.20 5.54
CA LEU A 169 0.61 10.44 5.24
C LEU A 169 0.46 11.68 4.36
N HIS A 170 -0.29 11.53 3.26
CA HIS A 170 -0.80 12.60 2.43
C HIS A 170 -2.33 12.69 2.59
N SER A 171 -2.78 13.79 3.16
CA SER A 171 -4.14 14.12 3.50
C SER A 171 -4.90 14.64 2.28
N ALA A 172 -6.15 14.21 2.12
CA ALA A 172 -7.06 14.79 1.15
C ALA A 172 -7.59 16.18 1.54
N ASN A 173 -7.03 16.80 2.58
CA ASN A 173 -7.33 18.18 2.97
C ASN A 173 -6.43 19.20 2.23
N GLU A 174 -5.50 18.76 1.37
CA GLU A 174 -4.61 19.65 0.61
C GLU A 174 -5.41 20.63 -0.27
N GLY A 175 -5.19 21.92 -0.01
CA GLY A 175 -6.00 23.05 -0.50
C GLY A 175 -6.33 24.07 0.60
N GLU A 176 -6.16 23.72 1.87
CA GLU A 176 -6.32 24.59 3.05
C GLU A 176 -5.00 24.72 3.83
N GLU A 177 -3.95 25.24 3.20
CA GLU A 177 -2.80 25.77 3.95
C GLU A 177 -3.06 27.23 4.30
N GLU A 178 -3.19 27.47 5.61
CA GLU A 178 -2.85 28.69 6.37
C GLU A 178 -3.33 30.05 5.82
N GLU A 179 -4.51 30.49 6.26
CA GLU A 179 -4.74 31.91 6.65
C GLU A 179 -4.64 32.06 8.17
#